data_AF-A0A023X494-F1
#
_entry.id   AF-A0A023X494-F1
#
_cell.length_a   1.000
_cell.length_b   1.000
_cell.length_c   1.000
_cell.angle_alpha   90.00
_cell.angle_beta   90.00
_cell.angle_gamma   90.00
#
_symmetry.space_group_name_H-M   'P 1'
#
loop_
_entity.id
_entity.type
_entity.pdbx_description
1 polymer ?
#
loop_
_entity_poly.entity_id
_entity_poly.type
_entity_poly.pdbx_seq_one_letter_code
_entity_poly.pdbx_strand_id
1 'polypeptide(L)'
;MKVFGAGPAVLIQQDADPFQFISELLTSPLLRISGQLLLLFIIVLWLALVYWTYADSQRRGALSILWGIVAVVFPFVGTLVYLIVRPPEYLSESRERELELAYLERELRSRASLCPNCRNMVENDYLICPVCNWELKKPCQNCERPLNMEWETCPYCSTDQRSGKKLI
;
A
#
# COMPACT_ATOMS: atom_id res chain seq x y z
N MET A 1 -24.08 -24.63 97.98
CA MET A 1 -25.47 -24.24 97.67
C MET A 1 -25.54 -22.71 97.62
N LYS A 2 -25.27 -22.13 96.44
CA LYS A 2 -25.75 -20.82 95.94
C LYS A 2 -25.34 -20.76 94.47
N VAL A 3 -26.29 -20.34 93.66
CA VAL A 3 -26.45 -20.61 92.23
C VAL A 3 -26.61 -19.26 91.52
N PHE A 4 -26.14 -19.20 90.27
CA PHE A 4 -26.49 -18.25 89.20
C PHE A 4 -25.87 -16.85 89.17
N GLY A 5 -25.47 -16.47 87.94
CA GLY A 5 -25.16 -15.09 87.57
C GLY A 5 -24.34 -14.97 86.29
N ALA A 6 -24.76 -15.62 85.20
CA ALA A 6 -24.19 -15.43 83.87
C ALA A 6 -24.42 -13.98 83.40
N GLY A 7 -23.37 -13.34 82.88
CA GLY A 7 -23.39 -12.02 82.25
C GLY A 7 -22.17 -11.89 81.33
N PRO A 8 -22.29 -11.18 80.20
CA PRO A 8 -22.04 -11.75 78.89
C PRO A 8 -20.57 -11.60 78.44
N ALA A 9 -19.94 -12.73 78.13
CA ALA A 9 -18.85 -12.75 77.17
C ALA A 9 -19.48 -12.77 75.76
N VAL A 10 -20.06 -11.63 75.36
CA VAL A 10 -20.37 -11.34 73.95
C VAL A 10 -19.41 -10.26 73.52
N LEU A 11 -18.17 -10.65 73.32
CA LEU A 11 -17.22 -9.95 72.47
C LEU A 11 -16.63 -11.03 71.58
N ILE A 12 -16.47 -10.72 70.30
CA ILE A 12 -16.19 -11.65 69.19
C ILE A 12 -17.51 -12.25 68.71
N GLN A 13 -18.07 -11.76 67.60
CA GLN A 13 -17.51 -11.99 66.28
C GLN A 13 -18.05 -10.93 65.30
N GLN A 14 -17.19 -10.01 64.84
CA GLN A 14 -17.47 -9.24 63.62
C GLN A 14 -16.85 -10.03 62.47
N ASP A 15 -17.61 -10.98 61.93
CA ASP A 15 -17.22 -11.65 60.69
C ASP A 15 -17.33 -10.61 59.58
N ALA A 16 -16.21 -9.95 59.28
CA ALA A 16 -16.09 -9.16 58.07
C ALA A 16 -16.04 -10.15 56.89
N ASP A 17 -17.21 -10.56 56.44
CA ASP A 17 -17.35 -11.38 55.24
C ASP A 17 -16.63 -10.66 54.09
N PRO A 18 -15.53 -11.21 53.55
CA PRO A 18 -14.76 -10.56 52.50
C PRO A 18 -15.61 -10.27 51.25
N PHE A 19 -16.69 -11.03 51.06
CA PHE A 19 -17.65 -10.85 49.99
C PHE A 19 -18.61 -9.66 50.21
N GLN A 20 -18.93 -9.30 51.45
CA GLN A 20 -19.76 -8.12 51.75
C GLN A 20 -19.02 -6.84 51.39
N PHE A 21 -17.74 -6.74 51.77
CA PHE A 21 -16.87 -5.64 51.38
C PHE A 21 -16.74 -5.49 49.85
N ILE A 22 -16.56 -6.62 49.13
CA ILE A 22 -16.54 -6.62 47.66
C ILE A 22 -17.86 -6.09 47.10
N SER A 23 -18.99 -6.53 47.63
CA SER A 23 -20.32 -6.12 47.15
C SER A 23 -20.65 -4.63 47.44
N GLU A 24 -20.22 -4.11 48.59
CA GLU A 24 -20.32 -2.70 48.94
C GLU A 24 -19.42 -1.84 48.03
N LEU A 25 -18.21 -2.33 47.75
CA LEU A 25 -17.30 -1.71 46.78
C LEU A 25 -17.98 -1.63 45.40
N LEU A 26 -18.50 -2.76 44.89
CA LEU A 26 -19.22 -2.88 43.60
C LEU A 26 -20.47 -2.00 43.50
N THR A 27 -21.12 -1.69 44.63
CA THR A 27 -22.33 -0.87 44.68
C THR A 27 -22.01 0.63 44.72
N SER A 28 -20.76 1.01 45.00
CA SER A 28 -20.35 2.40 45.13
C SER A 28 -20.61 3.22 43.84
N PRO A 29 -21.08 4.48 43.96
CA PRO A 29 -21.30 5.36 42.80
C PRO A 29 -20.04 5.58 41.94
N LEU A 30 -18.87 5.57 42.56
CA LEU A 30 -17.59 5.76 41.88
C LEU A 30 -17.27 4.59 40.93
N LEU A 31 -17.52 3.34 41.34
CA LEU A 31 -17.31 2.19 40.45
C LEU A 31 -18.29 2.18 39.28
N ARG A 32 -19.53 2.64 39.47
CA ARG A 32 -20.51 2.77 38.38
C ARG A 32 -20.04 3.78 37.33
N ILE A 33 -19.58 4.96 37.76
CA ILE A 33 -19.05 6.00 36.86
C ILE A 33 -17.78 5.50 36.17
N SER A 34 -16.86 4.89 36.92
CA SER A 34 -15.64 4.28 36.37
C SER A 34 -15.95 3.22 35.30
N GLY A 35 -16.92 2.33 35.57
CA GLY A 35 -17.35 1.31 34.62
C GLY A 35 -17.98 1.90 33.36
N GLN A 36 -18.79 2.96 33.48
CA GLN A 36 -19.36 3.66 32.33
C GLN A 36 -18.29 4.33 31.46
N LEU A 37 -17.30 4.98 32.09
CA LEU A 37 -16.16 5.58 31.37
C LEU A 37 -15.31 4.51 30.66
N LEU A 38 -15.07 3.38 31.31
CA LEU A 38 -14.34 2.26 30.74
C LEU A 38 -15.10 1.63 29.56
N LEU A 39 -16.42 1.48 29.67
CA LEU A 39 -17.26 1.00 28.58
C LEU A 39 -17.23 1.96 27.39
N LEU A 40 -17.35 3.28 27.63
CA LEU A 40 -17.22 4.29 26.58
C LEU A 40 -15.86 4.19 25.89
N PHE A 41 -14.78 4.09 26.67
CA PHE A 41 -13.43 3.95 26.15
C PHE A 41 -13.27 2.70 25.27
N ILE A 42 -13.79 1.55 25.70
CA ILE A 42 -13.79 0.30 24.91
C ILE A 42 -14.54 0.48 23.59
N ILE A 43 -15.70 1.17 23.60
CA ILE A 43 -16.47 1.44 22.38
C ILE A 43 -15.67 2.35 21.42
N VAL A 44 -15.08 3.42 21.94
CA VAL A 44 -14.26 4.34 21.11
C VAL A 44 -13.06 3.62 20.53
N LEU A 45 -12.36 2.80 21.32
CA LEU A 45 -11.26 1.96 20.83
C LEU A 45 -11.73 0.98 19.75
N TRP A 46 -12.86 0.32 19.97
CA TRP A 46 -13.42 -0.60 18.99
C TRP A 46 -13.73 0.11 17.66
N LEU A 47 -14.41 1.25 17.68
CA LEU A 47 -14.69 2.04 16.49
C LEU A 47 -13.40 2.53 15.80
N ALA A 48 -12.39 2.93 16.58
CA ALA A 48 -11.08 3.31 16.05
C ALA A 48 -10.39 2.14 15.34
N LEU A 49 -10.45 0.93 15.90
CA LEU A 49 -9.91 -0.29 15.28
C LEU A 49 -10.67 -0.67 14.01
N VAL A 50 -11.99 -0.56 13.99
CA VAL A 50 -12.81 -0.79 12.80
C VAL A 50 -12.40 0.19 11.69
N TYR A 51 -12.35 1.48 11.99
CA TYR A 51 -11.94 2.51 11.05
C TYR A 51 -10.52 2.28 10.54
N TRP A 52 -9.59 1.95 11.44
CA TRP A 52 -8.20 1.65 11.09
C TRP A 52 -8.10 0.45 10.15
N THR A 53 -8.83 -0.63 10.45
CA THR A 53 -8.86 -1.85 9.63
C THR A 53 -9.35 -1.54 8.21
N TYR A 54 -10.45 -0.80 8.09
CA TYR A 54 -11.01 -0.37 6.81
C TYR A 54 -10.04 0.54 6.02
N ALA A 55 -9.45 1.54 6.69
CA ALA A 55 -8.54 2.48 6.06
C ALA A 55 -7.22 1.81 5.63
N ASP A 56 -6.71 0.87 6.41
CA ASP A 56 -5.51 0.09 6.08
C ASP A 56 -5.78 -0.86 4.90
N SER A 57 -6.92 -1.55 4.89
CA SER A 57 -7.28 -2.44 3.78
C SER A 57 -7.43 -1.71 2.46
N GLN A 58 -7.93 -0.46 2.49
CA GLN A 58 -8.05 0.38 1.30
C GLN A 58 -6.70 0.73 0.70
N ARG A 59 -5.73 1.09 1.55
CA ARG A 59 -4.36 1.42 1.13
C ARG A 59 -3.65 0.21 0.51
N ARG A 60 -4.02 -1.01 0.93
CA ARG A 60 -3.44 -2.28 0.48
C ARG A 60 -4.21 -2.92 -0.68
N GLY A 61 -5.32 -2.35 -1.13
CA GLY A 61 -6.10 -2.90 -2.24
C GLY A 61 -6.88 -4.16 -1.91
N ALA A 62 -7.02 -4.51 -0.63
CA ALA A 62 -7.85 -5.62 -0.22
C ALA A 62 -9.34 -5.23 -0.26
N LEU A 63 -10.23 -6.23 -0.21
CA LEU A 63 -11.69 -6.04 -0.13
C LEU A 63 -12.07 -5.30 1.16
N SER A 64 -12.04 -3.97 1.10
CA SER A 64 -12.06 -3.12 2.29
C SER A 64 -13.39 -3.16 3.04
N ILE A 65 -14.48 -3.27 2.29
CA ILE A 65 -15.82 -3.40 2.84
C ILE A 65 -15.95 -4.70 3.63
N LEU A 66 -15.42 -5.81 3.10
CA LEU A 66 -15.47 -7.12 3.76
C LEU A 66 -14.70 -7.08 5.09
N TRP A 67 -13.46 -6.59 5.09
CA TRP A 67 -12.65 -6.50 6.31
C TRP A 67 -13.21 -5.52 7.34
N GLY A 68 -13.83 -4.42 6.89
CA GLY A 68 -14.59 -3.52 7.75
C GLY A 68 -15.77 -4.21 8.43
N ILE A 69 -16.56 -5.00 7.69
CA ILE A 69 -17.67 -5.79 8.26
C ILE A 69 -17.13 -6.82 9.26
N VAL A 70 -16.05 -7.53 8.94
CA VAL A 70 -15.44 -8.52 9.85
C VAL A 70 -14.99 -7.86 11.17
N ALA A 71 -14.39 -6.67 11.12
CA ALA A 71 -13.98 -5.93 12.31
C ALA A 71 -15.18 -5.44 13.15
N VAL A 72 -16.33 -5.15 12.52
CA VAL A 72 -17.58 -4.80 13.21
C VAL A 72 -18.22 -6.02 13.87
N VAL A 73 -18.35 -7.13 13.14
CA VAL A 73 -19.02 -8.36 13.64
C VAL A 73 -18.20 -9.04 14.73
N PHE A 74 -16.88 -9.00 14.64
CA PHE A 74 -15.97 -9.56 15.63
C PHE A 74 -15.09 -8.46 16.23
N PRO A 75 -15.56 -7.74 17.28
CA PRO A 75 -14.77 -6.72 17.95
C PRO A 75 -13.42 -7.27 18.42
N PHE A 76 -12.35 -6.51 18.17
CA PHE A 76 -10.94 -6.84 18.49
C PHE A 76 -10.39 -8.05 17.72
N VAL A 77 -11.10 -9.18 17.70
CA VAL A 77 -10.72 -10.43 17.02
C VAL A 77 -10.68 -10.23 15.50
N GLY A 78 -11.64 -9.52 14.91
CA GLY A 78 -11.67 -9.26 13.47
C GLY A 78 -10.46 -8.43 13.02
N THR A 79 -10.06 -7.43 13.80
CA THR A 79 -8.83 -6.67 13.55
C THR A 79 -7.58 -7.52 13.77
N LEU A 80 -7.57 -8.42 14.76
CA LEU A 80 -6.46 -9.35 14.99
C LEU A 80 -6.27 -10.32 13.80
N VAL A 81 -7.37 -10.88 13.30
CA VAL A 81 -7.35 -11.75 12.11
C VAL A 81 -6.87 -10.97 10.89
N TYR A 82 -7.35 -9.74 10.71
CA TYR A 82 -6.86 -8.86 9.65
C TYR A 82 -5.35 -8.63 9.74
N LEU A 83 -4.80 -8.39 10.94
CA LEU A 83 -3.36 -8.21 11.13
C LEU A 83 -2.54 -9.42 10.68
N ILE A 84 -3.06 -10.64 10.82
CA ILE A 84 -2.41 -11.88 10.38
C ILE A 84 -2.47 -12.01 8.85
N VAL A 85 -3.61 -11.70 8.24
CA VAL A 85 -3.85 -11.83 6.79
C VAL A 85 -3.38 -10.60 6.00
N ARG A 86 -2.94 -9.54 6.70
CA ARG A 86 -2.59 -8.22 6.16
C ARG A 86 -1.63 -8.35 4.97
N PRO A 87 -2.02 -7.94 3.75
CA PRO A 87 -1.13 -7.97 2.59
C PRO A 87 0.11 -7.12 2.86
N PRO A 88 1.34 -7.58 2.57
CA PRO A 88 2.54 -6.86 2.94
C PRO A 88 2.76 -5.59 2.11
N GLU A 89 2.33 -5.59 0.84
CA GLU A 89 2.62 -4.54 -0.14
C GLU A 89 1.47 -3.54 -0.30
N TYR A 90 1.79 -2.26 -0.47
CA TYR A 90 0.81 -1.22 -0.79
C TYR A 90 0.56 -1.17 -2.30
N LEU A 91 -0.69 -0.91 -2.73
CA LEU A 91 -1.01 -0.78 -4.16
C LEU A 91 -0.26 0.37 -4.84
N SER A 92 0.13 1.40 -4.09
CA SER A 92 0.91 2.51 -4.63
C SER A 92 2.32 2.07 -5.01
N GLU A 93 2.96 1.26 -4.16
CA GLU A 93 4.32 0.80 -4.37
C GLU A 93 4.42 -0.16 -5.57
N SER A 94 3.45 -1.06 -5.74
CA SER A 94 3.41 -1.94 -6.92
C SER A 94 3.24 -1.14 -8.21
N ARG A 95 2.37 -0.12 -8.20
CA ARG A 95 2.15 0.76 -9.34
C ARG A 95 3.39 1.57 -9.70
N GLU A 96 4.13 2.07 -8.71
CA GLU A 96 5.37 2.81 -8.95
C GLU A 96 6.42 1.93 -9.62
N ARG A 97 6.62 0.70 -9.14
CA ARG A 97 7.54 -0.27 -9.77
C ARG A 97 7.16 -0.58 -11.21
N GLU A 98 5.87 -0.78 -11.48
CA GLU A 98 5.38 -1.02 -12.84
C GLU A 98 5.68 0.17 -13.77
N LEU A 99 5.48 1.40 -13.29
CA LEU A 99 5.76 2.61 -14.05
C LEU A 99 7.27 2.81 -14.29
N GLU A 100 8.10 2.51 -13.30
CA GLU A 100 9.56 2.57 -13.44
C GLU A 100 10.05 1.57 -14.49
N LEU A 101 9.59 0.32 -14.44
CA LEU A 101 9.91 -0.69 -15.44
C LEU A 101 9.44 -0.28 -16.84
N ALA A 102 8.21 0.26 -16.96
CA ALA A 102 7.69 0.74 -18.23
C ALA A 102 8.49 1.94 -18.78
N TYR A 103 9.00 2.81 -17.90
CA TYR A 103 9.87 3.91 -18.28
C TYR A 103 11.22 3.41 -18.81
N LEU A 104 11.85 2.48 -18.09
CA LEU A 104 13.12 1.86 -18.51
C LEU A 104 12.97 1.09 -19.82
N GLU A 105 11.87 0.34 -20.02
CA GLU A 105 11.62 -0.37 -21.28
C GLU A 105 11.48 0.61 -22.45
N ARG A 106 10.78 1.74 -22.25
CA ARG A 106 10.66 2.79 -23.27
C ARG A 106 12.00 3.41 -23.61
N GLU A 107 12.84 3.66 -22.61
CA GLU A 107 14.19 4.22 -22.82
C GLU A 107 15.10 3.23 -23.56
N LEU A 108 15.00 1.93 -23.27
CA LEU A 108 15.71 0.90 -24.03
C LEU A 108 15.21 0.83 -25.49
N ARG A 109 13.88 0.87 -25.69
CA ARG A 109 13.26 0.84 -27.03
C ARG A 109 13.55 2.11 -27.85
N SER A 110 13.76 3.25 -27.19
CA SER A 110 14.09 4.50 -27.88
C SER A 110 15.54 4.54 -28.36
N ARG A 111 16.47 3.89 -27.65
CA ARG A 111 17.90 3.87 -27.99
C ARG A 111 18.26 2.85 -29.07
N ALA A 112 17.67 1.66 -29.03
CA ALA A 112 17.95 0.58 -29.97
C ALA A 112 16.72 0.19 -30.79
N SER A 113 16.91 0.07 -32.10
CA SER A 113 15.94 -0.47 -33.06
C SER A 113 16.35 -1.89 -33.48
N LEU A 114 15.43 -2.66 -34.07
CA LEU A 114 15.75 -4.00 -34.59
C LEU A 114 16.01 -3.91 -36.09
N CYS A 115 17.06 -4.57 -36.57
CA CYS A 115 17.31 -4.69 -38.01
C CYS A 115 16.16 -5.48 -38.70
N PRO A 116 15.55 -4.98 -39.78
CA PRO A 116 14.45 -5.66 -40.46
C PRO A 116 14.85 -6.99 -41.12
N ASN A 117 16.13 -7.17 -41.45
CA ASN A 117 16.64 -8.38 -42.10
C ASN A 117 16.99 -9.48 -41.08
N CYS A 118 17.89 -9.20 -40.12
CA CYS A 118 18.40 -10.21 -39.19
C CYS A 118 17.82 -10.13 -37.77
N ARG A 119 16.99 -9.12 -37.45
CA ARG A 119 16.42 -8.84 -36.11
C ARG A 119 17.45 -8.64 -34.99
N ASN A 120 18.71 -8.35 -35.33
CA ASN A 120 19.68 -7.93 -34.32
C ASN A 120 19.36 -6.51 -33.81
N MET A 121 19.66 -6.24 -32.54
CA MET A 121 19.60 -4.89 -31.99
C MET A 121 20.66 -3.99 -32.65
N VAL A 122 20.23 -2.81 -33.09
CA VAL A 122 21.06 -1.79 -33.73
C VAL A 122 20.73 -0.41 -33.16
N GLU A 123 21.76 0.36 -32.85
CA GLU A 123 21.60 1.73 -32.36
C GLU A 123 21.00 2.64 -33.45
N ASN A 124 20.30 3.69 -33.05
CA ASN A 124 19.67 4.60 -34.00
C ASN A 124 20.65 5.33 -34.93
N ASP A 125 21.92 5.47 -34.58
CA ASP A 125 22.89 6.20 -35.40
C ASP A 125 23.57 5.33 -36.47
N TYR A 126 23.27 4.03 -36.50
CA TYR A 126 23.93 3.09 -37.42
C TYR A 126 23.39 3.25 -38.83
N LEU A 127 24.30 3.47 -39.80
CA LEU A 127 23.97 3.48 -41.23
C LEU A 127 23.76 2.07 -41.78
N ILE A 128 24.54 1.11 -41.28
CA ILE A 128 24.59 -0.28 -41.76
C ILE A 128 24.57 -1.22 -40.54
N CYS A 129 23.87 -2.35 -40.66
CA CYS A 129 23.85 -3.37 -39.60
C CYS A 129 25.22 -4.10 -39.52
N PRO A 130 25.87 -4.17 -38.35
CA PRO A 130 27.18 -4.81 -38.22
C PRO A 130 27.18 -6.34 -38.37
N VAL A 131 26.00 -6.98 -38.34
CA VAL A 131 25.88 -8.45 -38.40
C VAL A 131 25.54 -8.95 -39.80
N CYS A 132 24.57 -8.32 -40.48
CA CYS A 132 24.10 -8.76 -41.79
C CYS A 132 24.42 -7.78 -42.93
N ASN A 133 25.08 -6.66 -42.61
CA ASN A 133 25.45 -5.62 -43.55
C ASN A 133 24.27 -4.97 -44.32
N TRP A 134 23.06 -5.06 -43.76
CA TRP A 134 21.86 -4.41 -44.31
C TRP A 134 21.92 -2.90 -44.10
N GLU A 135 21.59 -2.12 -45.13
CA GLU A 135 21.49 -0.66 -45.04
C GLU A 135 20.25 -0.26 -44.21
N LEU A 136 20.49 0.40 -43.08
CA LEU A 136 19.43 0.83 -42.16
C LEU A 136 18.98 2.26 -42.45
N LYS A 137 19.94 3.14 -42.76
CA LYS A 137 19.72 4.59 -42.92
C LYS A 137 20.61 5.14 -44.03
N LYS A 138 20.17 6.24 -44.64
CA LYS A 138 20.92 6.98 -45.66
C LYS A 138 21.47 8.28 -45.06
N PRO A 139 22.72 8.69 -45.37
CA PRO A 139 23.21 10.00 -44.95
C PRO A 139 22.51 11.11 -45.72
N CYS A 140 22.26 12.25 -45.07
CA CYS A 140 21.73 13.43 -45.73
C CYS A 140 22.72 14.01 -46.74
N GLN A 141 22.27 14.37 -47.94
CA GLN A 141 23.15 14.95 -48.99
C GLN A 141 23.78 16.30 -48.64
N ASN A 142 23.29 17.00 -47.59
CA ASN A 142 23.77 18.33 -47.20
C ASN A 142 24.47 18.35 -45.83
N CYS A 143 23.91 17.66 -44.83
CA CYS A 143 24.45 17.67 -43.46
C CYS A 143 24.99 16.32 -42.99
N GLU A 144 25.00 15.30 -43.85
CA GLU A 144 25.55 13.95 -43.63
C GLU A 144 24.97 13.16 -42.44
N ARG A 145 23.99 13.73 -41.71
CA ARG A 145 23.31 13.04 -40.60
C ARG A 145 22.53 11.81 -41.11
N PRO A 146 22.47 10.72 -40.31
CA PRO A 146 21.70 9.53 -40.66
C PRO A 146 20.21 9.86 -40.71
N LEU A 147 19.58 9.56 -41.85
CA LEU A 147 18.14 9.74 -42.09
C LEU A 147 17.48 8.39 -42.32
N ASN A 148 16.24 8.23 -41.83
CA ASN A 148 15.43 7.07 -42.15
C ASN A 148 15.16 7.01 -43.66
N MET A 149 15.11 5.80 -44.21
CA MET A 149 14.95 5.57 -45.66
C MET A 149 13.66 6.22 -46.21
N GLU A 150 12.59 6.17 -45.41
CA GLU A 150 11.25 6.68 -45.72
C GLU A 150 11.15 8.22 -45.72
N TRP A 151 12.13 8.92 -45.15
CA TRP A 151 12.07 10.38 -45.05
C TRP A 151 12.52 11.03 -46.36
N GLU A 152 11.65 11.90 -46.88
CA GLU A 152 11.92 12.70 -48.09
C GLU A 152 12.61 14.03 -47.76
N THR A 153 12.40 14.57 -46.57
CA THR A 153 12.96 15.85 -46.12
C THR A 153 13.77 15.66 -44.84
N CYS A 154 14.97 16.24 -44.76
CA CYS A 154 15.80 16.20 -43.56
C CYS A 154 15.23 17.12 -42.45
N PRO A 155 14.90 16.61 -41.25
CA PRO A 155 14.40 17.46 -40.15
C PRO A 155 15.43 18.43 -39.57
N TYR A 156 16.73 18.18 -39.78
CA TYR A 156 17.80 19.00 -39.20
C TYR A 156 18.20 20.19 -40.08
N CYS A 157 18.17 20.02 -41.41
CA CYS A 157 18.62 21.04 -42.36
C CYS A 157 17.55 21.47 -43.37
N SER A 158 16.36 20.90 -43.32
CA SER A 158 15.22 21.17 -44.21
C SER A 158 15.53 20.95 -45.69
N THR A 159 16.50 20.08 -46.01
CA THR A 159 16.86 19.72 -47.38
C THR A 159 15.99 18.57 -47.87
N ASP A 160 15.38 18.74 -49.04
CA ASP A 160 14.69 17.70 -49.78
C ASP A 160 15.72 16.72 -50.37
N GLN A 161 15.60 15.43 -50.03
CA GLN A 161 16.54 14.39 -50.43
C GLN A 161 16.33 13.91 -51.87
N ARG A 162 15.21 14.26 -52.52
CA ARG A 162 14.98 14.01 -53.95
C ARG A 162 15.49 15.16 -54.81
N SER A 163 15.23 16.41 -54.43
CA SER A 163 15.62 17.59 -55.20
C SER A 163 17.02 18.12 -54.88
N GLY A 164 17.61 17.74 -53.73
CA GLY A 164 18.88 18.28 -53.24
C GLY A 164 18.82 19.77 -52.85
N LYS A 165 17.62 20.37 -52.85
CA LYS A 165 17.42 21.80 -52.54
C LYS A 165 16.92 21.97 -51.11
N LYS A 166 17.35 23.06 -50.48
CA LYS A 166 16.82 23.47 -49.17
C LYS A 166 15.43 24.08 -49.37
N LEU A 167 14.44 23.58 -48.63
CA LEU A 167 13.05 24.00 -48.75
C LEU A 167 12.74 25.30 -47.99
N ILE A 168 13.61 25.68 -47.05
CA ILE A 168 13.47 26.85 -46.15
C ILE A 168 14.81 27.58 -46.05
#